data_AF-A0A2M9HHB0-F1
#
_entry.id   AF-A0A2M9HHB0-F1
#
_cell.length_a   1.000
_cell.length_b   1.000
_cell.length_c   1.000
_cell.angle_alpha   90.00
_cell.angle_beta   90.00
_cell.angle_gamma   90.00
#
_symmetry.space_group_name_H-M   'P 1'
#
loop_
_entity.id
_entity.type
_entity.pdbx_description
1 polymer ?
#
loop_
_entity_poly.entity_id
_entity_poly.type
_entity_poly.pdbx_seq_one_letter_code
_entity_poly.pdbx_strand_id
1 'polypeptide(L)'
;MEPIHACDSLNEVRTNIDRIDARMVDLIAERGAYVAQAAQFKKNADDVKASSRVDAVIAKVRGLAEASHADPDLVEAVWRTMITHFTNAEMTDFMHR
;
A
#
# COMPACT_ATOMS: atom_id res chain seq x y z
N MET A 1 9.46 14.04 4.21
CA MET A 1 9.43 14.23 2.74
C MET A 1 10.63 15.08 2.39
N GLU A 2 11.41 14.69 1.39
CA GLU A 2 12.48 15.58 0.90
C GLU A 2 11.84 16.80 0.22
N PRO A 3 12.46 17.99 0.31
CA PRO A 3 11.95 19.17 -0.39
C PRO A 3 11.87 18.90 -1.88
N ILE A 4 10.75 19.29 -2.51
CA ILE A 4 10.66 19.28 -3.97
C ILE A 4 11.46 20.47 -4.47
N HIS A 5 12.50 20.19 -5.25
CA HIS A 5 13.29 21.22 -5.93
C HIS A 5 12.81 21.35 -7.39
N ALA A 6 12.93 22.56 -7.93
CA ALA A 6 12.69 22.78 -9.36
C ALA A 6 13.75 22.01 -10.16
N CYS A 7 13.29 21.21 -11.12
CA CYS A 7 14.17 20.49 -12.06
C CYS A 7 14.40 21.37 -13.29
N ASP A 8 15.63 21.40 -13.80
CA ASP A 8 16.01 22.18 -14.98
C ASP A 8 15.92 21.36 -16.27
N SER A 9 15.66 20.05 -16.16
CA SER A 9 15.47 19.17 -17.32
C SER A 9 14.49 18.04 -17.07
N LEU A 10 13.97 17.48 -18.17
CA LEU A 10 13.15 16.26 -18.13
C LEU A 10 13.92 15.06 -17.54
N ASN A 11 15.24 15.02 -17.73
CA ASN A 11 16.07 13.96 -17.18
C ASN A 11 16.10 14.01 -15.65
N GLU A 12 16.23 15.21 -15.06
CA GLU A 12 16.20 15.40 -13.61
C GLU A 12 14.83 15.06 -13.01
N VAL A 13 13.74 15.42 -13.70
CA VAL A 13 12.38 15.01 -13.28
C VAL A 13 12.29 13.49 -13.20
N ARG A 14 12.74 12.79 -14.25
CA ARG A 14 12.72 11.31 -14.30
C ARG A 14 13.58 10.69 -13.21
N THR A 15 14.79 11.20 -12.98
CA THR A 15 15.66 10.71 -11.89
C THR A 15 14.99 10.86 -10.52
N ASN A 16 14.26 11.95 -10.29
CA ASN A 16 13.51 12.12 -9.04
C ASN A 16 12.32 11.17 -8.93
N ILE A 17 11.60 10.91 -10.03
CA ILE A 17 10.52 9.92 -10.08
C ILE A 17 11.07 8.52 -9.81
N ASP A 18 12.12 8.10 -10.51
CA ASP A 18 12.74 6.78 -10.35
C ASP A 18 13.17 6.53 -8.89
N ARG A 19 13.71 7.56 -8.24
CA ARG A 19 14.08 7.52 -6.82
C ARG A 19 12.86 7.36 -5.91
N ILE A 20 11.75 8.04 -6.20
CA ILE A 20 10.50 7.90 -5.45
C ILE A 20 9.92 6.50 -5.66
N ASP A 21 9.91 6.01 -6.90
CA ASP A 21 9.40 4.69 -7.26
C ASP A 21 10.16 3.58 -6.55
N ALA A 22 11.49 3.65 -6.49
CA ALA A 22 12.30 2.70 -5.72
C ALA A 22 11.88 2.65 -4.24
N ARG A 23 11.67 3.82 -3.61
CA ARG A 23 11.21 3.89 -2.22
C ARG A 23 9.79 3.37 -2.03
N MET A 24 8.90 3.60 -3.01
CA MET A 24 7.55 3.05 -2.96
C MET A 24 7.59 1.52 -3.02
N VAL A 25 8.42 0.93 -3.89
CA VAL A 25 8.59 -0.52 -3.99
C VAL A 25 9.10 -1.11 -2.66
N ASP A 26 10.11 -0.50 -2.04
CA ASP A 26 10.63 -0.95 -0.75
C ASP A 26 9.54 -0.93 0.34
N LEU A 27 8.76 0.14 0.42
CA LEU A 27 7.67 0.29 1.39
C LEU A 27 6.52 -0.71 1.13
N ILE A 28 6.22 -0.99 -0.14
CA ILE A 28 5.21 -1.99 -0.50
C ILE A 28 5.68 -3.39 -0.08
N ALA A 29 6.95 -3.72 -0.30
CA ALA A 29 7.53 -5.00 0.12
C ALA A 29 7.51 -5.16 1.65
N GLU A 30 7.92 -4.13 2.39
CA GLU A 30 7.85 -4.11 3.86
C GLU A 30 6.42 -4.30 4.35
N ARG A 31 5.46 -3.55 3.80
CA ARG A 31 4.03 -3.70 4.13
C ARG A 31 3.54 -5.12 3.84
N GLY A 32 3.91 -5.71 2.71
CA GLY A 32 3.54 -7.07 2.34
C GLY A 32 4.06 -8.11 3.34
N ALA A 33 5.31 -7.96 3.81
CA ALA A 33 5.89 -8.84 4.82
C ALA A 33 5.11 -8.80 6.15
N TYR A 34 4.65 -7.62 6.58
CA TYR A 34 3.78 -7.52 7.77
C TYR A 34 2.39 -8.12 7.56
N VAL A 35 1.82 -8.03 6.35
CA VAL A 35 0.55 -8.72 6.04
C VAL A 35 0.72 -10.23 6.13
N ALA A 36 1.80 -10.77 5.56
CA ALA A 36 2.12 -12.20 5.67
C ALA A 36 2.32 -12.67 7.11
N GLN A 37 2.91 -11.85 7.98
CA GLN A 37 2.97 -12.13 9.42
C GLN A 37 1.58 -12.10 10.07
N ALA A 38 0.74 -11.11 9.72
CA ALA A 38 -0.62 -11.01 10.24
C ALA A 38 -1.46 -12.26 9.92
N ALA A 39 -1.24 -12.89 8.76
CA ALA A 39 -1.89 -14.14 8.39
C ALA A 39 -1.63 -15.29 9.37
N GLN A 40 -0.48 -15.31 10.07
CA GLN A 40 -0.16 -16.34 11.08
C GLN A 40 -1.06 -16.27 12.32
N PHE A 41 -1.69 -15.12 12.57
CA PHE A 41 -2.58 -14.91 13.71
C PHE A 41 -4.06 -15.16 13.38
N LYS A 42 -4.40 -15.35 12.09
CA LYS A 42 -5.77 -15.63 11.65
C LYS A 42 -6.06 -17.13 11.87
N LYS A 43 -7.09 -17.43 12.66
CA LYS A 43 -7.42 -18.82 13.04
C LYS A 43 -8.40 -19.48 12.06
N ASN A 44 -9.20 -18.67 11.35
CA ASN A 44 -10.30 -19.13 10.52
C ASN A 44 -10.33 -18.34 9.20
N ALA A 45 -10.80 -18.95 8.10
CA ALA A 45 -10.93 -18.29 6.79
C ALA A 45 -11.88 -17.07 6.81
N ASP A 46 -12.82 -17.02 7.76
CA ASP A 46 -13.72 -15.87 7.92
C ASP A 46 -13.02 -14.61 8.47
N ASP A 47 -11.88 -14.77 9.18
CA ASP A 47 -11.03 -13.64 9.60
C ASP A 47 -10.29 -12.99 8.41
N VAL A 48 -10.25 -13.67 7.27
CA VAL A 48 -9.61 -13.17 6.03
C VAL A 48 -10.48 -12.10 5.37
N LYS A 49 -11.79 -12.07 5.66
CA LYS A 49 -12.74 -11.04 5.19
C LYS A 49 -13.15 -10.09 6.32
N ALA A 50 -12.17 -9.50 7.01
CA ALA A 50 -12.45 -8.41 7.95
C ALA A 50 -12.76 -7.10 7.20
N SER A 51 -13.97 -6.99 6.63
CA SER A 51 -14.45 -5.80 5.92
C SER A 51 -14.30 -4.52 6.77
N SER A 52 -14.58 -4.62 8.07
CA SER A 52 -14.44 -3.52 9.04
C SER A 52 -13.01 -2.99 9.16
N ARG A 53 -12.00 -3.87 9.02
CA ARG A 53 -10.59 -3.45 9.06
C ARG A 53 -10.19 -2.74 7.78
N VAL A 54 -10.66 -3.21 6.62
CA VAL A 54 -10.38 -2.61 5.31
C VAL A 54 -10.91 -1.19 5.27
N ASP A 55 -12.17 -0.97 5.64
CA ASP A 55 -12.77 0.37 5.63
C ASP A 55 -12.03 1.34 6.57
N ALA A 56 -11.59 0.86 7.73
CA ALA A 56 -10.77 1.65 8.64
C ALA A 56 -9.37 1.98 8.06
N VAL A 57 -8.74 1.07 7.30
CA VAL A 57 -7.51 1.40 6.56
C VAL A 57 -7.80 2.49 5.53
N ILE A 58 -8.85 2.32 4.72
CA ILE A 58 -9.18 3.24 3.63
C ILE A 58 -9.46 4.64 4.18
N ALA A 59 -10.32 4.76 5.19
CA ALA A 59 -10.60 6.05 5.82
C ALA A 59 -9.31 6.72 6.35
N LYS A 60 -8.42 5.95 6.97
CA LYS A 60 -7.14 6.46 7.47
C LYS A 60 -6.25 7.00 6.33
N VAL A 61 -6.10 6.25 5.23
CA VAL A 61 -5.19 6.66 4.16
C VAL A 61 -5.75 7.80 3.32
N ARG A 62 -7.08 7.92 3.20
CA ARG A 62 -7.71 9.13 2.64
C ARG A 62 -7.35 10.37 3.47
N GLY A 63 -7.47 10.30 4.80
CA GLY A 63 -7.08 11.40 5.67
C GLY A 63 -5.59 11.74 5.59
N LEU A 64 -4.72 10.74 5.41
CA LEU A 64 -3.29 10.97 5.16
C LEU A 64 -3.03 11.62 3.80
N ALA A 65 -3.78 11.25 2.76
CA ALA A 65 -3.69 11.85 1.44
C ALA A 65 -4.02 13.35 1.49
N GLU A 66 -5.14 13.69 2.14
CA GLU A 66 -5.57 15.08 2.34
C GLU A 66 -4.50 15.89 3.09
N ALA A 67 -3.99 15.36 4.21
CA ALA A 67 -2.94 16.00 5.00
C ALA A 67 -1.62 16.16 4.25
N SER A 68 -1.37 15.34 3.24
CA SER A 68 -0.16 15.37 2.40
C SER A 68 -0.38 16.09 1.06
N HIS A 69 -1.54 16.70 0.84
CA HIS A 69 -1.94 17.32 -0.42
C HIS A 69 -1.88 16.37 -1.64
N ALA A 70 -2.12 15.07 -1.41
CA ALA A 70 -2.30 14.07 -2.44
C ALA A 70 -3.79 13.89 -2.77
N ASP A 71 -4.09 13.40 -3.97
CA ASP A 71 -5.46 13.03 -4.38
C ASP A 71 -5.96 11.82 -3.55
N PRO A 72 -6.99 11.99 -2.70
CA PRO A 72 -7.50 10.92 -1.85
C PRO A 72 -8.08 9.74 -2.65
N ASP A 73 -8.63 9.99 -3.83
CA ASP A 73 -9.26 8.94 -4.64
C ASP A 73 -8.20 8.07 -5.31
N LEU A 74 -7.10 8.67 -5.78
CA LEU A 74 -5.93 7.92 -6.24
C LEU A 74 -5.34 7.07 -5.12
N VAL A 75 -5.12 7.64 -3.93
CA VAL A 75 -4.55 6.92 -2.78
C VAL A 75 -5.44 5.76 -2.36
N GLU A 76 -6.76 5.96 -2.32
CA GLU A 76 -7.71 4.88 -2.05
C GLU A 76 -7.61 3.76 -3.09
N ALA A 77 -7.59 4.08 -4.38
CA ALA A 77 -7.51 3.09 -5.45
C ALA A 77 -6.24 2.22 -5.35
N VAL A 78 -5.10 2.84 -5.04
CA VAL A 78 -3.83 2.15 -4.80
C VAL A 78 -3.95 1.22 -3.59
N TRP A 79 -4.54 1.69 -2.49
CA TRP A 79 -4.69 0.87 -1.28
C TRP A 79 -5.66 -0.29 -1.44
N ARG A 80 -6.79 -0.10 -2.14
CA ARG A 80 -7.74 -1.18 -2.43
C ARG A 80 -7.10 -2.25 -3.29
N THR A 81 -6.32 -1.85 -4.29
CA THR A 81 -5.54 -2.78 -5.13
C THR A 81 -4.55 -3.59 -4.29
N MET A 82 -3.75 -2.91 -3.46
CA MET A 82 -2.78 -3.59 -2.57
C MET A 82 -3.46 -4.57 -1.60
N ILE A 83 -4.53 -4.14 -0.92
CA ILE A 83 -5.27 -4.99 0.02
C ILE A 83 -5.82 -6.23 -0.70
N THR A 84 -6.43 -6.04 -1.87
CA THR A 84 -6.97 -7.15 -2.68
C THR A 84 -5.87 -8.14 -3.05
N HIS A 85 -4.72 -7.65 -3.49
CA HIS A 85 -3.60 -8.49 -3.87
C HIS A 85 -3.06 -9.32 -2.69
N PHE A 86 -2.82 -8.69 -1.53
CA PHE A 86 -2.32 -9.41 -0.36
C PHE A 86 -3.32 -10.42 0.18
N THR A 87 -4.61 -10.08 0.25
CA THR A 87 -5.66 -11.02 0.69
C THR A 87 -5.74 -12.24 -0.23
N ASN A 88 -5.61 -12.05 -1.55
CA ASN A 88 -5.61 -13.17 -2.49
C ASN A 88 -4.37 -14.05 -2.34
N ALA A 89 -3.19 -13.46 -2.14
CA ALA A 89 -1.96 -14.20 -1.89
C ALA A 89 -2.06 -15.04 -0.60
N GLU A 90 -2.61 -14.47 0.47
CA GLU A 90 -2.89 -15.21 1.73
C GLU A 90 -3.82 -16.41 1.50
N MET A 91 -4.87 -16.25 0.68
CA MET A 91 -5.79 -17.36 0.37
C MET A 91 -5.08 -18.48 -0.39
N THR A 92 -4.20 -18.16 -1.34
CA THR A 92 -3.39 -19.14 -2.06
C THR A 92 -2.43 -19.88 -1.12
N ASP A 93 -1.72 -19.17 -0.24
CA ASP A 93 -0.83 -19.78 0.75
C ASP A 93 -1.60 -20.69 1.73
N PHE A 94 -2.82 -20.32 2.12
CA PHE A 94 -3.66 -21.16 2.98
C PHE A 94 -4.14 -22.45 2.28
N MET A 95 -4.48 -22.38 0.99
CA MET A 95 -4.91 -23.56 0.20
C MET A 95 -3.77 -24.54 -0.09
N HIS A 96 -2.51 -24.11 0.02
CA HIS A 96 -1.32 -24.95 -0.19
C HIS A 96 -0.67 -25.44 1.11
N ARG A 97 -1.24 -25.12 2.27
CA ARG A 97 -0.88 -25.69 3.58
C ARG A 97 -1.73 -26.90 3.90
#